data_AF-A0A419IB38-F1
#
_entry.id   AF-A0A419IB38-F1
#
_cell.length_a   1.000
_cell.length_b   1.000
_cell.length_c   1.000
_cell.angle_alpha   90.00
_cell.angle_beta   90.00
_cell.angle_gamma   90.00
#
_symmetry.space_group_name_H-M   'P 1'
#
loop_
_entity.id
_entity.type
_entity.pdbx_description
1 polymer ?
#
loop_
_entity_poly.entity_id
_entity_poly.type
_entity_poly.pdbx_seq_one_letter_code
_entity_poly.pdbx_strand_id
1 'polypeptide(L)'
;MPNSRNSRERRKALNSSRLPRPPAHATWKAKVVAVLRNSLGDESSALKEFIALRYFVGFWVNSPDQAESDARFSRGRVAEAVGLIDAAIYELSLVSGATAVEGGSYDASLWDHVKHSVSEERWEQVASAAVIYVEDRVRRWSGTPTDKQGRNLVGHALFVTAFATGGPLALGNQANETDGWRNLATGLVSALGNVDRHNIQERPDAKQYPLGVLGLASLRLTQVHYQHSASTVKLGNCRPLSHYDAAVAD
;
A
#
# COMPACT_ATOMS: atom_id res chain seq x y z
N MET A 1 -76.64 7.54 15.50
CA MET A 1 -75.68 6.53 16.04
C MET A 1 -74.61 6.28 14.97
N PRO A 2 -73.47 6.98 14.97
CA PRO A 2 -72.46 6.84 13.93
C PRO A 2 -71.54 5.63 14.18
N ASN A 3 -71.26 4.92 13.10
CA ASN A 3 -70.67 3.58 13.05
C ASN A 3 -69.20 3.56 13.52
N SER A 4 -68.92 2.95 14.67
CA SER A 4 -67.59 2.89 15.33
C SER A 4 -66.54 2.07 14.55
N ARG A 5 -66.96 1.36 13.50
CA ARG A 5 -66.09 0.54 12.63
C ARG A 5 -65.18 1.38 11.72
N ASN A 6 -65.68 2.51 11.19
CA ASN A 6 -64.90 3.39 10.29
C ASN A 6 -63.77 4.16 10.98
N SER A 7 -63.83 4.30 12.32
CA SER A 7 -62.82 5.03 13.10
C SER A 7 -61.58 4.18 13.38
N ARG A 8 -61.73 2.86 13.45
CA ARG A 8 -60.61 1.91 13.62
C ARG A 8 -59.87 1.66 12.31
N GLU A 9 -60.56 1.62 11.17
CA GLU A 9 -59.90 1.47 9.86
C GLU A 9 -59.17 2.74 9.42
N ARG A 10 -59.72 3.94 9.68
CA ARG A 10 -59.00 5.20 9.47
C ARG A 10 -57.76 5.34 10.37
N ARG A 11 -57.81 4.86 11.62
CA ARG A 11 -56.63 4.83 12.51
C ARG A 11 -55.61 3.76 12.11
N LYS A 12 -56.01 2.69 11.42
CA LYS A 12 -55.09 1.69 10.87
C LYS A 12 -54.38 2.20 9.60
N ALA A 13 -55.08 2.95 8.75
CA ALA A 13 -54.52 3.57 7.55
C ALA A 13 -53.59 4.77 7.83
N LEU A 14 -53.80 5.50 8.93
CA LEU A 14 -52.89 6.58 9.35
C LEU A 14 -51.61 6.10 10.04
N ASN A 15 -51.51 4.82 10.42
CA ASN A 15 -50.32 4.27 11.08
C ASN A 15 -49.40 3.50 10.10
N SER A 16 -49.82 3.36 8.84
CA SER A 16 -49.04 2.69 7.77
C SER A 16 -48.27 3.66 6.86
N SER A 17 -48.35 4.98 7.08
CA SER A 17 -47.58 5.99 6.33
C SER A 17 -46.29 6.43 7.00
N ARG A 18 -45.76 5.64 7.94
CA ARG A 18 -44.34 5.75 8.31
C ARG A 18 -43.54 5.11 7.18
N LEU A 19 -43.09 5.92 6.22
CA LEU A 19 -42.06 5.51 5.29
C LEU A 19 -40.96 4.81 6.10
N PRO A 20 -40.64 3.54 5.80
CA PRO A 20 -39.54 2.86 6.46
C PRO A 20 -38.30 3.70 6.21
N ARG A 21 -37.61 4.15 7.27
CA ARG A 21 -36.21 4.58 7.12
C ARG A 21 -35.51 3.43 6.37
N PRO A 22 -34.93 3.62 5.18
CA PRO A 22 -34.25 2.51 4.55
C PRO A 22 -33.04 2.20 5.44
N PRO A 23 -32.97 1.03 6.09
CA PRO A 23 -31.84 0.65 6.95
C PRO A 23 -30.51 0.66 6.17
N ALA A 24 -30.58 0.67 4.84
CA ALA A 24 -29.46 0.78 3.92
C ALA A 24 -28.65 2.08 4.05
N HIS A 25 -29.28 3.27 4.19
CA HIS A 25 -28.55 4.54 4.17
C HIS A 25 -27.77 4.80 5.46
N ALA A 26 -28.34 4.44 6.62
CA ALA A 26 -27.63 4.56 7.90
C ALA A 26 -26.44 3.59 7.96
N THR A 27 -26.63 2.36 7.49
CA THR A 27 -25.57 1.34 7.42
C THR A 27 -24.48 1.77 6.44
N TRP A 28 -24.84 2.26 5.26
CA TRP A 28 -23.90 2.77 4.27
C TRP A 28 -23.12 3.97 4.81
N LYS A 29 -23.81 4.96 5.41
CA LYS A 29 -23.16 6.13 6.00
C LYS A 29 -22.17 5.72 7.10
N ALA A 30 -22.54 4.79 7.97
CA ALA A 30 -21.64 4.28 9.01
C ALA A 30 -20.39 3.62 8.44
N LYS A 31 -20.53 2.82 7.37
CA LYS A 31 -19.38 2.21 6.66
C LYS A 31 -18.47 3.26 6.04
N VAL A 32 -19.03 4.25 5.35
CA VAL A 32 -18.25 5.33 4.73
C VAL A 32 -17.53 6.16 5.79
N VAL A 33 -18.20 6.51 6.89
CA VAL A 33 -17.58 7.23 8.02
C VAL A 33 -16.42 6.43 8.61
N ALA A 34 -16.57 5.11 8.80
CA ALA A 34 -15.50 4.26 9.32
C ALA A 34 -14.28 4.25 8.40
N VAL A 35 -14.50 4.15 7.07
CA VAL A 35 -13.42 4.20 6.07
C VAL A 35 -12.76 5.57 6.06
N LEU A 36 -13.52 6.66 5.95
CA LEU A 36 -12.98 8.02 5.91
C LEU A 36 -12.21 8.37 7.19
N ARG A 37 -12.73 7.99 8.37
CA ARG A 37 -12.02 8.17 9.65
C ARG A 37 -10.70 7.40 9.69
N ASN A 38 -10.69 6.16 9.22
CA ASN A 38 -9.47 5.35 9.19
C ASN A 38 -8.42 5.92 8.22
N SER A 39 -8.86 6.44 7.07
CA SER A 39 -7.95 6.91 6.03
C SER A 39 -7.46 8.35 6.22
N LEU A 40 -8.31 9.26 6.70
CA LEU A 40 -8.03 10.70 6.81
C LEU A 40 -7.81 11.19 8.27
N GLY A 41 -8.14 10.36 9.26
CA GLY A 41 -8.16 10.77 10.66
C GLY A 41 -9.40 11.59 11.05
N ASP A 42 -9.59 11.82 12.35
CA ASP A 42 -10.78 12.47 12.90
C ASP A 42 -10.86 13.98 12.62
N GLU A 43 -9.74 14.61 12.25
CA GLU A 43 -9.68 16.06 12.06
C GLU A 43 -10.04 16.54 10.65
N SER A 44 -10.16 15.65 9.67
CA SER A 44 -10.46 16.00 8.27
C SER A 44 -11.78 16.76 8.14
N SER A 45 -11.74 17.88 7.39
CA SER A 45 -12.93 18.67 7.06
C SER A 45 -13.93 17.88 6.24
N ALA A 46 -13.47 17.07 5.27
CA ALA A 46 -14.32 16.23 4.45
C ALA A 46 -15.09 15.20 5.30
N LEU A 47 -14.44 14.59 6.29
CA LEU A 47 -15.10 13.68 7.24
C LEU A 47 -16.17 14.41 8.07
N LYS A 48 -15.84 15.58 8.63
CA LYS A 48 -16.76 16.38 9.46
C LYS A 48 -18.00 16.80 8.66
N GLU A 49 -17.81 17.25 7.43
CA GLU A 49 -18.90 17.62 6.51
C GLU A 49 -19.75 16.41 6.11
N PHE A 50 -19.14 15.26 5.83
CA PHE A 50 -19.86 14.03 5.49
C PHE A 50 -20.71 13.53 6.67
N ILE A 51 -20.19 13.59 7.90
CA ILE A 51 -20.93 13.25 9.12
C ILE A 51 -22.12 14.20 9.30
N ALA A 52 -21.98 15.48 8.98
CA ALA A 52 -23.07 16.45 9.08
C ALA A 52 -24.21 16.19 8.06
N LEU A 53 -23.98 15.42 7.00
CA LEU A 53 -24.98 15.20 5.96
C LEU A 53 -26.26 14.52 6.49
N ARG A 54 -27.41 15.18 6.31
CA ARG A 54 -28.73 14.59 6.60
C ARG A 54 -29.41 14.20 5.29
N TYR A 55 -30.00 13.00 5.27
CA TYR A 55 -30.70 12.42 4.11
C TYR A 55 -32.23 12.51 4.23
N PHE A 56 -32.76 13.25 5.20
CA PHE A 56 -34.20 13.38 5.39
C PHE A 56 -34.62 14.85 5.53
N VAL A 57 -35.80 15.17 4.99
CA VAL A 57 -36.47 16.46 5.17
C VAL A 57 -37.20 16.42 6.52
N GLY A 58 -36.95 17.40 7.39
CA GLY A 58 -37.46 17.44 8.76
C GLY A 58 -38.92 17.91 8.90
N PHE A 59 -39.64 18.16 7.80
CA PHE A 59 -40.95 18.79 7.82
C PHE A 59 -42.01 17.95 7.12
N TRP A 60 -43.09 17.66 7.84
CA TRP A 60 -44.31 17.05 7.29
C TRP A 60 -45.21 18.16 6.77
N VAL A 61 -45.29 18.33 5.45
CA VAL A 61 -46.33 19.13 4.81
C VAL A 61 -47.09 18.17 3.91
N ASN A 62 -48.34 17.86 4.25
CA ASN A 62 -49.23 16.97 3.49
C ASN A 62 -49.62 17.63 2.15
N SER A 63 -48.64 17.77 1.24
CA SER A 63 -48.82 18.25 -0.11
C SER A 63 -48.82 17.06 -1.08
N PRO A 64 -49.68 17.03 -2.11
CA PRO A 64 -49.67 15.99 -3.13
C PRO A 64 -48.30 15.82 -3.83
N ASP A 65 -47.46 16.86 -3.83
CA ASP A 65 -46.11 16.84 -4.45
C ASP A 65 -44.98 16.43 -3.49
N GLN A 66 -45.32 16.00 -2.27
CA GLN A 66 -44.34 15.74 -1.21
C GLN A 66 -43.37 14.60 -1.59
N ALA A 67 -43.85 13.54 -2.25
CA ALA A 67 -43.00 12.43 -2.67
C ALA A 67 -41.95 12.85 -3.72
N GLU A 68 -42.32 13.75 -4.63
CA GLU A 68 -41.37 14.27 -5.64
C GLU A 68 -40.36 15.23 -5.00
N SER A 69 -40.81 16.08 -4.07
CA SER A 69 -39.95 16.97 -3.29
C SER A 69 -38.91 16.18 -2.47
N ASP A 70 -39.35 15.13 -1.78
CA ASP A 70 -38.48 14.27 -0.96
C ASP A 70 -37.48 13.50 -1.83
N ALA A 71 -37.90 13.03 -3.00
CA ALA A 71 -37.02 12.36 -3.97
C ALA A 71 -35.99 13.32 -4.58
N ARG A 72 -36.37 14.57 -4.86
CA ARG A 72 -35.44 15.61 -5.35
C ARG A 72 -34.44 15.99 -4.27
N PHE A 73 -34.90 16.19 -3.04
CA PHE A 73 -34.02 16.46 -1.89
C PHE A 73 -33.02 15.32 -1.68
N SER A 74 -33.49 14.08 -1.65
CA SER A 74 -32.64 12.90 -1.46
C SER A 74 -31.57 12.78 -2.55
N ARG A 75 -31.91 13.02 -3.82
CA ARG A 75 -30.95 13.03 -4.93
C ARG A 75 -29.87 14.09 -4.74
N GLY A 76 -30.23 15.30 -4.31
CA GLY A 76 -29.28 16.36 -4.03
C GLY A 76 -28.27 15.98 -2.94
N ARG A 77 -28.75 15.36 -1.84
CA ARG A 77 -27.89 14.91 -0.74
C ARG A 77 -26.98 13.75 -1.10
N VAL A 78 -27.42 12.87 -2.02
CA VAL A 78 -26.55 11.83 -2.58
C VAL A 78 -25.46 12.44 -3.44
N ALA A 79 -25.77 13.42 -4.30
CA ALA A 79 -24.76 14.10 -5.11
C ALA A 79 -23.72 14.84 -4.24
N GLU A 80 -24.16 15.50 -3.17
CA GLU A 80 -23.26 16.14 -2.20
C GLU A 80 -22.38 15.13 -1.46
N ALA A 81 -22.94 13.96 -1.10
CA ALA A 81 -22.17 12.87 -0.50
C ALA A 81 -21.11 12.30 -1.45
N VAL A 82 -21.43 12.15 -2.74
CA VAL A 82 -20.47 11.75 -3.77
C VAL A 82 -19.37 12.79 -3.90
N GLY A 83 -19.71 14.08 -3.97
CA GLY A 83 -18.72 15.17 -4.04
C GLY A 83 -17.77 15.18 -2.84
N LEU A 84 -18.26 14.93 -1.63
CA LEU A 84 -17.40 14.82 -0.44
C LEU A 84 -16.50 13.57 -0.46
N ILE A 85 -16.98 12.45 -1.03
CA ILE A 85 -16.15 11.26 -1.23
C ILE A 85 -15.06 11.54 -2.27
N ASP A 86 -15.39 12.20 -3.38
CA ASP A 86 -14.41 12.58 -4.40
C ASP A 86 -13.37 13.56 -3.84
N ALA A 87 -13.78 14.53 -3.04
CA ALA A 87 -12.88 15.44 -2.33
C ALA A 87 -11.97 14.69 -1.35
N ALA A 88 -12.50 13.72 -0.61
CA ALA A 88 -11.72 12.86 0.28
C ALA A 88 -10.73 11.97 -0.48
N ILE A 89 -11.11 11.42 -1.63
CA ILE A 89 -10.20 10.67 -2.52
C ILE A 89 -9.09 11.59 -3.03
N TYR A 90 -9.44 12.82 -3.41
CA TYR A 90 -8.46 13.81 -3.84
C TYR A 90 -7.51 14.21 -2.70
N GLU A 91 -8.01 14.48 -1.50
CA GLU A 91 -7.21 14.74 -0.30
C GLU A 91 -6.28 13.56 0.01
N LEU A 92 -6.81 12.33 -0.03
CA LEU A 92 -5.99 11.12 0.09
C LEU A 92 -4.95 11.01 -1.02
N SER A 93 -5.25 11.44 -2.25
CA SER A 93 -4.28 11.42 -3.35
C SER A 93 -3.20 12.50 -3.18
N LEU A 94 -3.51 13.63 -2.56
CA LEU A 94 -2.54 14.67 -2.22
C LEU A 94 -1.63 14.21 -1.09
N VAL A 95 -2.21 13.60 -0.05
CA VAL A 95 -1.45 13.00 1.05
C VAL A 95 -0.64 11.79 0.56
N SER A 96 -1.22 10.94 -0.30
CA SER A 96 -0.52 9.81 -0.93
C SER A 96 0.47 10.24 -2.01
N GLY A 97 0.38 11.47 -2.52
CA GLY A 97 1.44 12.10 -3.31
C GLY A 97 2.71 12.34 -2.47
N ALA A 98 2.56 12.32 -1.15
CA ALA A 98 3.62 12.17 -0.16
C ALA A 98 3.42 10.84 0.58
N THR A 99 3.51 9.70 -0.12
CA THR A 99 3.42 8.37 0.54
C THR A 99 4.35 8.36 1.74
N ALA A 100 3.79 8.41 2.94
CA ALA A 100 4.47 7.96 4.14
C ALA A 100 4.82 6.51 3.85
N VAL A 101 6.08 6.28 3.52
CA VAL A 101 6.61 4.96 3.22
C VAL A 101 6.60 4.20 4.54
N GLU A 102 5.47 3.59 4.87
CA GLU A 102 5.35 2.86 6.12
C GLU A 102 6.21 1.61 6.03
N GLY A 103 7.22 1.54 6.90
CA GLY A 103 8.21 0.46 6.92
C GLY A 103 7.63 -0.96 7.04
N GLY A 104 6.37 -1.10 7.47
CA GLY A 104 5.68 -2.39 7.54
C GLY A 104 5.37 -3.02 6.18
N SER A 105 5.46 -2.28 5.07
CA SER A 105 5.19 -2.80 3.72
C SER A 105 6.41 -3.45 3.06
N TYR A 106 7.59 -3.37 3.68
CA TYR A 106 8.85 -3.86 3.13
C TYR A 106 9.51 -4.87 4.06
N ASP A 107 10.45 -5.66 3.53
CA ASP A 107 11.35 -6.46 4.36
C ASP A 107 12.00 -5.57 5.42
N ALA A 108 11.87 -5.96 6.70
CA ALA A 108 12.26 -5.10 7.81
C ALA A 108 13.76 -4.74 7.79
N SER A 109 14.61 -5.69 7.39
CA SER A 109 16.05 -5.47 7.36
C SER A 109 16.47 -4.60 6.18
N LEU A 110 15.81 -4.75 5.04
CA LEU A 110 15.95 -3.85 3.90
C LEU A 110 15.46 -2.44 4.25
N TRP A 111 14.30 -2.32 4.91
CA TRP A 111 13.76 -1.04 5.35
C TRP A 111 14.71 -0.34 6.29
N ASP A 112 15.25 -1.04 7.30
CA ASP A 112 16.24 -0.49 8.22
C ASP A 112 17.49 0.04 7.52
N HIS A 113 17.87 -0.58 6.39
CA HIS A 113 19.00 -0.14 5.59
C HIS A 113 18.73 1.16 4.82
N VAL A 114 17.51 1.34 4.29
CA VAL A 114 17.18 2.48 3.40
C VAL A 114 16.41 3.61 4.07
N LYS A 115 15.82 3.38 5.26
CA LYS A 115 14.92 4.33 5.93
C LYS A 115 15.53 5.72 6.12
N HIS A 116 16.85 5.79 6.35
CA HIS A 116 17.54 7.06 6.51
C HIS A 116 17.56 7.86 5.21
N SER A 117 17.94 7.24 4.09
CA SER A 117 17.91 7.88 2.76
C SER A 117 16.49 8.31 2.37
N VAL A 118 15.48 7.52 2.72
CA VAL A 118 14.07 7.88 2.51
C VAL A 118 13.68 9.10 3.36
N SER A 119 14.06 9.12 4.64
CA SER A 119 13.76 10.23 5.56
C SER A 119 14.43 11.55 5.19
N GLU A 120 15.60 11.48 4.55
CA GLU A 120 16.35 12.65 4.07
C GLU A 120 15.99 13.03 2.62
N GLU A 121 14.97 12.38 2.04
CA GLU A 121 14.55 12.57 0.65
C GLU A 121 15.66 12.38 -0.40
N ARG A 122 16.68 11.57 -0.08
CA ARG A 122 17.77 11.18 -1.00
C ARG A 122 17.33 10.02 -1.90
N TRP A 123 16.27 10.25 -2.67
CA TRP A 123 15.59 9.24 -3.46
C TRP A 123 16.50 8.56 -4.50
N GLU A 124 17.46 9.30 -5.05
CA GLU A 124 18.49 8.78 -5.94
C GLU A 124 19.33 7.69 -5.28
N GLN A 125 19.55 7.74 -3.97
CA GLN A 125 20.35 6.73 -3.26
C GLN A 125 19.53 5.52 -2.84
N VAL A 126 18.21 5.64 -2.73
CA VAL A 126 17.33 4.57 -2.25
C VAL A 126 17.36 3.37 -3.20
N ALA A 127 17.38 3.61 -4.52
CA ALA A 127 17.39 2.55 -5.51
C ALA A 127 18.71 1.76 -5.48
N SER A 128 19.87 2.41 -5.54
CA SER A 128 21.18 1.73 -5.40
C SER A 128 21.31 1.04 -4.07
N ALA A 129 20.97 1.69 -2.96
CA ALA A 129 21.08 1.09 -1.62
C ALA A 129 20.26 -0.20 -1.52
N ALA A 130 19.04 -0.22 -2.06
CA ALA A 130 18.21 -1.43 -2.10
C ALA A 130 18.86 -2.55 -2.92
N VAL A 131 19.38 -2.25 -4.12
CA VAL A 131 20.02 -3.26 -4.98
C VAL A 131 21.32 -3.78 -4.36
N ILE A 132 22.17 -2.90 -3.81
CA ILE A 132 23.42 -3.26 -3.12
C ILE A 132 23.12 -4.16 -1.93
N TYR A 133 22.09 -3.82 -1.15
CA TYR A 133 21.66 -4.63 -0.02
C TYR A 133 21.24 -6.04 -0.45
N VAL A 134 20.39 -6.16 -1.48
CA VAL A 134 19.98 -7.47 -2.01
C VAL A 134 21.17 -8.25 -2.53
N GLU A 135 22.11 -7.61 -3.24
CA GLU A 135 23.31 -8.26 -3.74
C GLU A 135 24.16 -8.83 -2.59
N ASP A 136 24.43 -8.05 -1.54
CA ASP A 136 25.18 -8.50 -0.37
C ASP A 136 24.50 -9.70 0.30
N ARG A 137 23.17 -9.65 0.49
CA ARG A 137 22.41 -10.77 1.05
C ARG A 137 22.49 -12.03 0.20
N VAL A 138 22.28 -11.91 -1.11
CA VAL A 138 22.38 -13.03 -2.06
C VAL A 138 23.79 -13.62 -2.02
N ARG A 139 24.83 -12.80 -1.99
CA ARG A 139 26.23 -13.25 -1.92
C ARG A 139 26.50 -14.07 -0.66
N ARG A 140 26.06 -13.57 0.50
CA ARG A 140 26.22 -14.28 1.78
C ARG A 140 25.44 -15.59 1.79
N TRP A 141 24.17 -15.59 1.38
CA TRP A 141 23.33 -16.78 1.39
C TRP A 141 23.74 -17.85 0.36
N SER A 142 24.37 -17.44 -0.75
CA SER A 142 24.90 -18.35 -1.76
C SER A 142 26.31 -18.89 -1.45
N GLY A 143 26.90 -18.53 -0.31
CA GLY A 143 28.22 -19.00 0.09
C GLY A 143 29.38 -18.33 -0.64
N THR A 144 29.20 -17.10 -1.13
CA THR A 144 30.21 -16.31 -1.87
C THR A 144 30.72 -17.03 -3.12
N PRO A 145 29.87 -17.24 -4.13
CA PRO A 145 30.27 -17.94 -5.34
C PRO A 145 31.37 -17.16 -6.08
N THR A 146 32.34 -17.89 -6.62
CA THR A 146 33.50 -17.33 -7.33
C THR A 146 33.49 -17.70 -8.82
N ASP A 147 34.14 -16.87 -9.64
CA ASP A 147 34.42 -17.19 -11.04
C ASP A 147 35.50 -18.27 -11.18
N LYS A 148 35.83 -18.62 -12.43
CA LYS A 148 36.87 -19.62 -12.76
C LYS A 148 38.27 -19.18 -12.29
N GLN A 149 38.47 -17.90 -12.00
CA GLN A 149 39.70 -17.29 -11.54
C GLN A 149 39.71 -17.10 -10.01
N GLY A 150 38.68 -17.58 -9.29
CA GLY A 150 38.58 -17.45 -7.84
C GLY A 150 38.15 -16.06 -7.35
N ARG A 151 37.69 -15.18 -8.25
CA ARG A 151 37.18 -13.85 -7.87
C ARG A 151 35.70 -13.94 -7.51
N ASN A 152 35.27 -13.17 -6.52
CA ASN A 152 33.88 -13.12 -6.10
C ASN A 152 32.96 -12.68 -7.26
N LEU A 153 31.87 -13.42 -7.46
CA LEU A 153 30.83 -13.02 -8.39
C LEU A 153 30.07 -11.82 -7.82
N VAL A 154 29.85 -10.82 -8.68
CA VAL A 154 29.09 -9.60 -8.38
C VAL A 154 28.12 -9.32 -9.51
N GLY A 155 27.12 -8.47 -9.24
CA GLY A 155 26.17 -8.03 -10.23
C GLY A 155 25.48 -9.18 -10.97
N HIS A 156 25.27 -9.02 -12.28
CA HIS A 156 24.52 -9.99 -13.10
C HIS A 156 25.00 -11.45 -12.96
N ALA A 157 26.31 -11.69 -12.95
CA ALA A 157 26.87 -13.04 -12.89
C ALA A 157 26.52 -13.76 -11.58
N LEU A 158 26.54 -13.04 -10.45
CA LEU A 158 26.14 -13.58 -9.16
C LEU A 158 24.69 -14.07 -9.19
N PHE A 159 23.78 -13.26 -9.72
CA PHE A 159 22.35 -13.57 -9.74
C PHE A 159 22.02 -14.71 -10.71
N VAL A 160 22.67 -14.77 -11.87
CA VAL A 160 22.52 -15.90 -12.81
C VAL A 160 22.91 -17.21 -12.13
N THR A 161 24.04 -17.23 -11.41
CA THR A 161 24.54 -18.43 -10.76
C THR A 161 23.71 -18.80 -9.52
N ALA A 162 23.41 -17.84 -8.65
CA ALA A 162 22.70 -18.10 -7.40
C ALA A 162 21.26 -18.62 -7.64
N PHE A 163 20.59 -18.09 -8.67
CA PHE A 163 19.20 -18.41 -8.99
C PHE A 163 19.01 -19.34 -10.20
N ALA A 164 20.09 -19.96 -10.70
CA ALA A 164 19.97 -21.02 -11.70
C ALA A 164 19.17 -22.20 -11.16
N THR A 165 18.62 -23.02 -12.07
CA THR A 165 18.06 -24.33 -11.71
C THR A 165 19.11 -25.17 -10.99
N GLY A 166 18.82 -25.61 -9.77
CA GLY A 166 19.78 -26.32 -8.90
C GLY A 166 20.83 -25.43 -8.23
N GLY A 167 20.74 -24.10 -8.41
CA GLY A 167 21.56 -23.13 -7.71
C GLY A 167 21.21 -23.01 -6.22
N PRO A 168 22.10 -22.38 -5.42
CA PRO A 168 21.96 -22.34 -3.96
C PRO A 168 20.72 -21.56 -3.48
N LEU A 169 20.16 -20.70 -4.32
CA LEU A 169 18.96 -19.91 -4.03
C LEU A 169 17.88 -20.09 -5.11
N ALA A 170 17.89 -21.20 -5.86
CA ALA A 170 16.86 -21.46 -6.88
C ALA A 170 15.46 -21.25 -6.29
N LEU A 171 14.61 -20.48 -6.97
CA LEU A 171 13.27 -20.17 -6.48
C LEU A 171 12.20 -20.77 -7.38
N GLY A 172 11.07 -21.14 -6.80
CA GLY A 172 9.96 -21.77 -7.53
C GLY A 172 10.07 -23.29 -7.56
N ASN A 173 8.93 -23.93 -7.82
CA ASN A 173 8.83 -25.39 -7.84
C ASN A 173 8.83 -25.94 -9.27
N GLN A 174 8.53 -25.09 -10.25
CA GLN A 174 8.50 -25.44 -11.67
C GLN A 174 9.63 -24.73 -12.43
N ALA A 175 10.03 -25.31 -13.56
CA ALA A 175 11.13 -24.76 -14.38
C ALA A 175 10.83 -23.34 -14.88
N ASN A 176 9.61 -23.09 -15.34
CA ASN A 176 9.15 -21.77 -15.77
C ASN A 176 9.14 -20.74 -14.64
N GLU A 177 8.73 -21.14 -13.42
CA GLU A 177 8.79 -20.28 -12.24
C GLU A 177 10.24 -19.94 -11.89
N THR A 178 11.12 -20.93 -11.94
CA THR A 178 12.56 -20.76 -11.67
C THR A 178 13.18 -19.78 -12.65
N ASP A 179 12.87 -19.93 -13.93
CA ASP A 179 13.32 -19.00 -14.96
C ASP A 179 12.75 -17.60 -14.77
N GLY A 180 11.46 -17.49 -14.44
CA GLY A 180 10.81 -16.21 -14.13
C GLY A 180 11.50 -15.48 -12.98
N TRP A 181 11.74 -16.19 -11.88
CA TRP A 181 12.43 -15.64 -10.72
C TRP A 181 13.88 -15.28 -11.01
N ARG A 182 14.59 -16.08 -11.79
CA ARG A 182 15.96 -15.77 -12.21
C ARG A 182 16.00 -14.50 -13.06
N ASN A 183 15.14 -14.43 -14.08
CA ASN A 183 15.05 -13.29 -15.00
C ASN A 183 14.65 -12.00 -14.28
N LEU A 184 13.76 -12.08 -13.29
CA LEU A 184 13.38 -10.94 -12.48
C LEU A 184 14.58 -10.39 -11.69
N ALA A 185 15.40 -11.27 -11.13
CA ALA A 185 16.52 -10.85 -10.29
C ALA A 185 17.74 -10.37 -11.09
N THR A 186 18.00 -10.99 -12.25
CA THR A 186 18.99 -10.46 -13.19
C THR A 186 18.53 -9.12 -13.76
N GLY A 187 17.23 -8.97 -14.06
CA GLY A 187 16.61 -7.71 -14.47
C GLY A 187 16.77 -6.60 -13.44
N LEU A 188 16.49 -6.88 -12.15
CA LEU A 188 16.70 -5.94 -11.03
C LEU A 188 18.12 -5.35 -11.06
N VAL A 189 19.14 -6.20 -11.16
CA VAL A 189 20.54 -5.75 -11.06
C VAL A 189 21.03 -5.09 -12.35
N SER A 190 20.68 -5.65 -13.52
CA SER A 190 21.12 -5.12 -14.81
C SER A 190 20.45 -3.80 -15.16
N ALA A 191 19.15 -3.66 -14.89
CA ALA A 191 18.40 -2.46 -15.23
C ALA A 191 18.61 -1.34 -14.20
N LEU A 192 18.62 -1.68 -12.91
CA LEU A 192 18.59 -0.66 -11.85
C LEU A 192 20.00 -0.31 -11.37
N GLY A 193 20.91 -1.28 -11.32
CA GLY A 193 22.31 -1.05 -10.94
C GLY A 193 23.09 -0.18 -11.95
N ASN A 194 22.66 -0.15 -13.21
CA ASN A 194 23.29 0.65 -14.25
C ASN A 194 22.61 2.01 -14.47
N VAL A 195 21.27 2.09 -14.38
CA VAL A 195 20.53 3.36 -14.57
C VAL A 195 20.80 4.36 -13.44
N ASP A 196 20.93 3.87 -12.20
CA ASP A 196 21.19 4.74 -11.05
C ASP A 196 22.57 5.43 -11.11
N ARG A 197 23.57 4.78 -11.70
CA ARG A 197 24.91 5.38 -11.86
C ARG A 197 24.96 6.53 -12.87
N HIS A 198 23.92 6.72 -13.69
CA HIS A 198 24.03 7.60 -14.85
C HIS A 198 22.89 8.61 -15.07
N ASN A 199 21.70 8.53 -14.45
CA ASN A 199 20.62 9.45 -14.86
C ASN A 199 19.38 9.65 -13.92
N ILE A 200 19.48 9.51 -12.59
CA ILE A 200 18.27 9.63 -11.72
C ILE A 200 17.97 11.06 -11.22
N GLN A 201 18.92 12.00 -11.31
CA GLN A 201 18.76 13.33 -10.69
C GLN A 201 17.69 14.22 -11.34
N GLU A 202 17.27 13.96 -12.60
CA GLU A 202 16.32 14.82 -13.33
C GLU A 202 15.00 14.12 -13.70
N ARG A 203 14.61 13.08 -12.96
CA ARG A 203 13.38 12.33 -13.28
C ARG A 203 12.12 12.97 -12.70
N PRO A 204 11.04 13.13 -13.50
CA PRO A 204 9.75 13.60 -12.97
C PRO A 204 9.12 12.63 -11.96
N ASP A 205 9.55 11.36 -11.96
CA ASP A 205 9.10 10.30 -11.07
C ASP A 205 10.17 9.88 -10.03
N ALA A 206 11.05 10.81 -9.64
CA ALA A 206 12.17 10.57 -8.74
C ALA A 206 11.81 9.88 -7.41
N LYS A 207 10.59 10.04 -6.89
CA LYS A 207 10.11 9.31 -5.69
C LYS A 207 9.49 7.95 -6.00
N GLN A 208 8.66 7.87 -7.05
CA GLN A 208 7.91 6.65 -7.37
C GLN A 208 8.83 5.52 -7.86
N TYR A 209 9.86 5.87 -8.64
CA TYR A 209 10.76 4.88 -9.19
C TYR A 209 11.55 4.12 -8.11
N PRO A 210 12.26 4.77 -7.16
CA PRO A 210 12.96 4.06 -6.09
C PRO A 210 12.03 3.26 -5.18
N LEU A 211 10.78 3.69 -4.96
CA LEU A 211 9.79 2.91 -4.22
C LEU A 211 9.41 1.62 -4.95
N GLY A 212 9.28 1.66 -6.28
CA GLY A 212 9.10 0.46 -7.10
C GLY A 212 10.28 -0.51 -7.00
N VAL A 213 11.51 0.02 -7.02
CA VAL A 213 12.74 -0.77 -6.80
C VAL A 213 12.74 -1.41 -5.41
N LEU A 214 12.40 -0.64 -4.39
CA LEU A 214 12.34 -1.10 -3.00
C LEU A 214 11.29 -2.22 -2.82
N GLY A 215 10.11 -2.06 -3.42
CA GLY A 215 9.08 -3.09 -3.43
C GLY A 215 9.54 -4.38 -4.11
N LEU A 216 10.22 -4.28 -5.24
CA LEU A 216 10.76 -5.44 -5.95
C LEU A 216 11.88 -6.15 -5.17
N ALA A 217 12.78 -5.37 -4.54
CA ALA A 217 13.81 -5.89 -3.65
C ALA A 217 13.19 -6.63 -2.46
N SER A 218 12.18 -6.03 -1.82
CA SER A 218 11.42 -6.62 -0.71
C SER A 218 10.74 -7.94 -1.10
N LEU A 219 10.03 -7.95 -2.24
CA LEU A 219 9.40 -9.16 -2.78
C LEU A 219 10.43 -10.29 -2.94
N ARG A 220 11.63 -9.95 -3.44
CA ARG A 220 12.68 -10.94 -3.64
C ARG A 220 13.19 -11.52 -2.33
N LEU A 221 13.51 -10.66 -1.36
CA LEU A 221 13.97 -11.10 -0.04
C LEU A 221 12.93 -11.99 0.64
N THR A 222 11.66 -11.58 0.59
CA THR A 222 10.53 -12.34 1.14
C THR A 222 10.44 -13.73 0.51
N GLN A 223 10.54 -13.83 -0.82
CA GLN A 223 10.49 -15.13 -1.50
C GLN A 223 11.68 -16.03 -1.14
N VAL A 224 12.88 -15.46 -1.02
CA VAL A 224 14.07 -16.21 -0.59
C VAL A 224 13.89 -16.69 0.85
N HIS A 225 13.40 -15.85 1.77
CA HIS A 225 13.13 -16.25 3.14
C HIS A 225 12.09 -17.37 3.23
N TYR A 226 11.04 -17.30 2.42
CA TYR A 226 10.00 -18.32 2.36
C TYR A 226 10.54 -19.68 1.90
N GLN A 227 11.36 -19.72 0.84
CA GLN A 227 11.83 -20.99 0.25
C GLN A 227 13.17 -21.49 0.84
N HIS A 228 13.97 -20.59 1.41
CA HIS A 228 15.33 -20.87 1.91
C HIS A 228 15.53 -20.38 3.35
N SER A 229 14.54 -20.61 4.22
CA SER A 229 14.58 -20.20 5.63
C SER A 229 15.84 -20.69 6.36
N ALA A 230 16.32 -21.90 6.10
CA ALA A 230 17.53 -22.44 6.72
C ALA A 230 18.82 -21.69 6.32
N SER A 231 18.97 -21.31 5.05
CA SER A 231 20.13 -20.58 4.54
C SER A 231 20.15 -19.14 5.01
N THR A 232 18.97 -18.55 5.21
CA THR A 232 18.82 -17.17 5.68
C THR A 232 19.01 -17.04 7.20
N VAL A 233 18.60 -18.05 7.98
CA VAL A 233 18.78 -18.08 9.45
C VAL A 233 20.24 -18.28 9.86
N LYS A 234 21.02 -19.09 9.13
CA LYS A 234 22.45 -19.33 9.45
C LYS A 234 23.29 -18.04 9.52
N LEU A 235 22.85 -16.98 8.85
CA LEU A 235 23.54 -15.69 8.79
C LEU A 235 22.91 -14.61 9.67
N GLY A 236 21.68 -14.79 10.17
CA GLY A 236 21.05 -13.89 11.14
C GLY A 236 21.72 -13.92 12.53
N ASN A 237 22.47 -14.99 12.83
CA ASN A 237 23.27 -15.12 14.06
C ASN A 237 24.69 -14.56 13.94
N CYS A 238 25.10 -14.05 12.77
CA CYS A 238 26.35 -13.31 12.64
C CYS A 238 26.10 -11.84 12.94
N ARG A 239 26.60 -11.38 14.10
CA ARG A 239 26.59 -10.00 14.61
C ARG A 239 26.68 -8.94 13.49
N PRO A 240 26.00 -7.78 13.62
CA PRO A 240 26.25 -6.65 12.75
C PRO A 240 27.73 -6.28 12.82
N LEU A 241 28.35 -6.07 11.66
CA LEU A 241 29.70 -5.55 11.51
C LEU A 241 29.74 -4.12 12.08
N SER A 242 30.03 -4.02 13.38
CA SER A 242 30.57 -2.83 14.00
C SER A 242 32.02 -2.70 13.56
N HIS A 243 32.25 -2.10 12.38
CA HIS A 243 33.57 -1.57 12.02
C HIS A 243 33.51 -0.05 12.08
N TYR A 244 33.71 0.46 13.29
CA TYR A 244 34.36 1.75 13.55
C TYR A 244 35.49 1.46 14.56
N ASP A 245 36.52 0.75 14.10
CA ASP A 245 37.84 0.88 14.70
C ASP A 245 38.51 2.06 13.98
N ALA A 246 38.28 3.25 14.51
CA ALA A 246 39.10 4.40 14.18
C ALA A 246 40.49 4.16 14.77
N ALA A 247 41.42 3.76 13.91
CA ALA A 247 42.82 3.99 14.13
C ALA A 247 43.04 5.51 14.22
N VAL A 248 43.32 6.01 15.43
CA VAL A 248 44.04 7.27 15.61
C VAL A 248 45.37 6.89 16.25
N ALA A 249 46.39 6.88 15.39
CA ALA A 249 47.77 7.04 15.81
C ALA A 249 47.96 8.53 16.12
N ASP A 250 48.16 8.84 17.41
CA ASP A 250 49.31 9.58 17.94
C ASP A 250 49.26 9.55 19.48
#